data_AF-A0A2E2KDQ6-F1
#
_entry.id   AF-A0A2E2KDQ6-F1
#
_cell.length_a   1.000
_cell.length_b   1.000
_cell.length_c   1.000
_cell.angle_alpha   90.00
_cell.angle_beta   90.00
_cell.angle_gamma   90.00
#
_symmetry.space_group_name_H-M   'P 1'
#
loop_
_entity.id
_entity.type
_entity.pdbx_description
1 polymer ?
#
loop_
_entity_poly.entity_id
_entity_poly.type
_entity_poly.pdbx_seq_one_letter_code
_entity_poly.pdbx_strand_id
1 'polypeptide(L)'
;MSTEKKSQRMQPVQALADRQEQEEATRYAAVQQQYETQSQKLDELKQYYEEYRRAAADSLCDVKRLQESRAFLSRLSLAIRQQSDSVERCREQLRKIRQEWMKARQHSRSMDQLIERYRADERRDEARREQSVSDELSSQRFVWQRRQQQGLS
;
A
#
# COMPACT_ATOMS: atom_id res chain seq x y z
N MET A 1 13.94 0.17 -35.96
CA MET A 1 12.64 0.48 -35.32
C MET A 1 12.53 -0.40 -34.10
N SER A 2 12.29 0.17 -32.92
CA SER A 2 12.38 -0.55 -31.64
C SER A 2 11.46 -1.78 -31.63
N THR A 3 12.06 -2.97 -31.61
CA THR A 3 11.42 -4.30 -31.62
C THR A 3 10.99 -4.75 -30.21
N GLU A 4 10.74 -3.81 -29.30
CA GLU A 4 10.38 -4.15 -27.92
C GLU A 4 8.90 -4.50 -27.81
N LYS A 5 8.64 -5.60 -27.11
CA LYS A 5 7.30 -6.07 -26.77
C LYS A 5 6.59 -4.99 -25.91
N LYS A 6 5.27 -4.81 -26.06
CA LYS A 6 4.49 -3.82 -25.28
C LYS A 6 4.63 -4.05 -23.78
N SER A 7 4.72 -5.30 -23.36
CA SER A 7 4.98 -5.67 -21.97
C SER A 7 6.32 -5.13 -21.45
N GLN A 8 7.38 -5.14 -22.26
CA GLN A 8 8.72 -4.63 -21.90
C GLN A 8 8.70 -3.10 -21.74
N ARG A 9 8.01 -2.40 -22.64
CA ARG A 9 7.87 -0.94 -22.59
C ARG A 9 7.13 -0.43 -21.35
N MET A 10 6.30 -1.26 -20.73
CA MET A 10 5.53 -0.91 -19.52
C MET A 10 6.29 -1.23 -18.22
N GLN A 11 7.38 -2.00 -18.26
CA GLN A 11 8.17 -2.33 -17.06
C GLN A 11 8.70 -1.10 -16.30
N PRO A 12 9.20 -0.04 -16.96
CA PRO A 12 9.63 1.17 -16.24
C PRO A 12 8.48 1.88 -15.53
N VAL A 13 7.27 1.81 -16.09
CA VAL A 13 6.06 2.42 -15.50
C VAL A 13 5.61 1.62 -14.28
N GLN A 14 5.64 0.29 -14.36
CA GLN A 14 5.40 -0.61 -13.23
C GLN A 14 6.40 -0.36 -12.10
N ALA A 15 7.70 -0.32 -12.42
CA ALA A 15 8.73 -0.06 -11.42
C ALA A 15 8.56 1.31 -10.72
N LEU A 16 8.06 2.33 -11.44
CA LEU A 16 7.72 3.61 -10.83
C LEU A 16 6.51 3.50 -9.90
N ALA A 17 5.46 2.78 -10.31
CA ALA A 17 4.28 2.56 -9.49
C ALA A 17 4.60 1.78 -8.21
N ASP A 18 5.47 0.76 -8.29
CA ASP A 18 5.90 -0.04 -7.15
C ASP A 18 6.74 0.78 -6.16
N ARG A 19 7.65 1.62 -6.67
CA ARG A 19 8.42 2.55 -5.83
C ARG A 19 7.49 3.52 -5.10
N GLN A 20 6.50 4.08 -5.81
CA GLN A 20 5.53 4.98 -5.20
C GLN A 20 4.69 4.27 -4.14
N GLU A 21 4.25 3.03 -4.37
CA GLU A 21 3.58 2.23 -3.33
C GLU A 21 4.47 2.04 -2.09
N GLN A 22 5.75 1.71 -2.29
CA GLN A 22 6.69 1.48 -1.19
C GLN A 22 6.99 2.75 -0.38
N GLU A 23 7.10 3.90 -1.05
CA GLU A 23 7.27 5.20 -0.41
C GLU A 23 6.05 5.54 0.46
N GLU A 24 4.83 5.40 -0.08
CA GLU A 24 3.60 5.65 0.68
C GLU A 24 3.39 4.63 1.80
N ALA A 25 3.80 3.36 1.62
CA ALA A 25 3.77 2.35 2.67
C ALA A 25 4.70 2.70 3.83
N THR A 26 5.91 3.20 3.53
CA THR A 26 6.88 3.65 4.54
C THR A 26 6.33 4.86 5.30
N ARG A 27 5.74 5.82 4.58
CA ARG A 27 5.10 7.00 5.16
C ARG A 27 3.90 6.63 6.04
N TYR A 28 3.08 5.68 5.59
CA TYR A 28 1.97 5.14 6.36
C TYR A 28 2.45 4.52 7.68
N ALA A 29 3.47 3.67 7.62
CA ALA A 29 4.05 3.02 8.81
C ALA A 29 4.58 4.05 9.82
N ALA A 30 5.28 5.09 9.35
CA ALA A 30 5.80 6.16 10.21
C ALA A 30 4.67 6.93 10.92
N VAL A 31 3.60 7.28 10.20
CA VAL A 31 2.47 8.00 10.81
C VAL A 31 1.62 7.09 11.70
N GLN A 32 1.50 5.81 11.37
CA GLN A 32 0.86 4.85 12.25
C GLN A 32 1.59 4.76 13.60
N GLN A 33 2.92 4.64 13.58
CA GLN A 33 3.72 4.62 14.80
C GLN A 33 3.54 5.89 15.63
N GLN A 34 3.50 7.06 14.99
CA GLN A 34 3.25 8.32 15.67
C GLN A 34 1.87 8.35 16.34
N TYR A 35 0.82 7.91 15.64
CA TYR A 35 -0.52 7.81 16.21
C TYR A 35 -0.56 6.88 17.42
N GLU A 36 0.07 5.71 17.33
CA GLU A 36 0.14 4.74 18.42
C GLU A 36 0.84 5.33 19.65
N THR A 37 1.98 5.99 19.48
CA THR A 37 2.69 6.68 20.57
C THR A 37 1.84 7.78 21.22
N GLN A 38 1.14 8.61 20.42
CA GLN A 38 0.29 9.66 20.97
C GLN A 38 -0.93 9.07 21.71
N SER A 39 -1.47 7.96 21.23
CA SER A 39 -2.59 7.26 21.86
C SER A 39 -2.19 6.64 23.19
N GLN A 40 -1.04 5.95 23.24
CA GLN A 40 -0.49 5.38 24.47
C GLN A 40 -0.30 6.45 25.54
N LYS A 41 0.31 7.60 25.16
CA LYS A 41 0.49 8.73 26.07
C LYS A 41 -0.85 9.28 26.60
N LEU A 42 -1.89 9.32 25.77
CA LEU A 42 -3.23 9.73 26.21
C LEU A 42 -3.80 8.76 27.25
N ASP A 43 -3.62 7.46 27.03
CA ASP A 43 -4.12 6.42 27.93
C ASP A 43 -3.38 6.45 29.27
N GLU A 44 -2.05 6.62 29.24
CA GLU A 44 -1.23 6.85 30.44
C GLU A 44 -1.71 8.07 31.24
N LEU A 45 -1.96 9.21 30.57
CA LEU A 45 -2.45 10.41 31.26
C LEU A 45 -3.83 10.21 31.89
N LYS A 46 -4.74 9.49 31.21
CA LYS A 46 -6.07 9.16 31.75
C LYS A 46 -5.98 8.21 32.94
N GLN A 47 -5.13 7.19 32.84
CA GLN A 47 -4.89 6.25 33.93
C GLN A 47 -4.34 6.98 35.16
N TYR A 48 -3.29 7.80 34.96
CA TYR A 48 -2.69 8.60 36.01
C TYR A 48 -3.70 9.57 36.66
N TYR A 49 -4.59 10.17 35.87
CA TYR A 49 -5.67 11.02 36.39
C TYR A 49 -6.62 10.25 37.31
N GLU A 50 -7.05 9.06 36.90
CA GLU A 50 -7.96 8.23 37.70
C GLU A 50 -7.30 7.72 38.98
N GLU A 51 -6.05 7.26 38.91
CA GLU A 51 -5.27 6.84 40.07
C GLU A 51 -5.09 7.98 41.07
N TYR A 52 -4.71 9.17 40.59
CA TYR A 52 -4.53 10.34 41.45
C TYR A 52 -5.85 10.80 42.07
N ARG A 53 -6.95 10.80 41.30
CA ARG A 53 -8.28 11.16 41.79
C ARG A 53 -8.73 10.24 42.94
N ARG A 54 -8.49 8.94 42.83
CA ARG A 54 -8.80 7.95 43.88
C ARG A 54 -7.95 8.18 45.13
N ALA A 55 -6.63 8.32 44.97
CA ALA A 55 -5.72 8.57 46.08
C ALA A 55 -6.04 9.87 46.84
N ALA A 56 -6.47 10.91 46.13
CA ALA A 56 -6.90 12.18 46.73
C ALA A 56 -8.24 12.10 47.46
N ALA A 57 -9.11 11.14 47.12
CA ALA A 57 -10.40 10.93 47.78
C ALA A 57 -10.26 10.11 49.09
N ASP A 58 -9.33 9.16 49.12
CA ASP A 58 -9.10 8.27 50.27
C ASP A 58 -8.29 8.93 51.39
N SER A 59 -7.70 10.11 51.15
CA SER A 59 -6.86 10.81 52.12
C SER A 59 -7.64 11.85 52.91
N LEU A 60 -7.75 11.65 54.24
CA LEU A 60 -8.23 12.65 55.21
C LEU A 60 -7.27 13.85 55.22
N CYS A 61 -7.50 14.84 54.35
CA CYS A 61 -6.55 15.93 54.09
C CYS A 61 -6.99 17.30 54.61
N ASP A 62 -6.00 18.06 55.07
CA ASP A 62 -6.04 19.49 55.36
C ASP A 62 -6.50 20.32 54.14
N VAL A 63 -7.21 21.43 54.38
CA VAL A 63 -7.84 22.29 53.36
C VAL A 63 -6.83 22.76 52.31
N LYS A 64 -5.58 23.01 52.72
CA LYS A 64 -4.50 23.43 51.82
C LYS A 64 -4.11 22.33 50.82
N ARG A 65 -4.00 21.07 51.26
CA ARG A 65 -3.72 19.91 50.39
C ARG A 65 -4.85 19.63 49.41
N LEU A 66 -6.09 19.87 49.83
CA LEU A 66 -7.28 19.79 48.97
C LEU A 66 -7.29 20.83 47.84
N GLN A 67 -6.81 22.04 48.11
CA GLN A 67 -6.69 23.09 47.08
C GLN A 67 -5.58 22.77 46.06
N GLU A 68 -4.43 22.30 46.54
CA GLU A 68 -3.30 21.88 45.70
C GLU A 68 -3.66 20.69 44.80
N SER A 69 -4.37 19.68 45.34
CA SER A 69 -4.82 18.52 44.57
C SER A 69 -5.84 18.89 43.48
N ARG A 70 -6.77 19.79 43.77
CA ARG A 70 -7.74 20.31 42.78
C ARG A 70 -7.05 21.09 41.66
N ALA A 71 -6.07 21.94 41.98
CA ALA A 71 -5.32 22.69 40.97
C ALA A 71 -4.52 21.75 40.06
N PHE A 72 -3.90 20.71 40.62
CA PHE A 72 -3.19 19.69 39.86
C PHE A 72 -4.12 18.89 38.94
N LEU A 73 -5.24 18.39 39.47
CA LEU A 73 -6.26 17.69 38.67
C LEU A 73 -6.78 18.56 37.51
N SER A 74 -6.97 19.86 37.74
CA SER A 74 -7.36 20.78 36.67
C SER A 74 -6.30 20.87 35.58
N ARG A 75 -5.01 20.99 35.93
CA ARG A 75 -3.90 21.00 34.95
C ARG A 75 -3.81 19.69 34.18
N LEU A 76 -3.96 18.55 34.86
CA LEU A 76 -3.93 17.24 34.23
C LEU A 76 -5.12 17.04 33.27
N SER A 77 -6.32 17.50 33.65
CA SER A 77 -7.49 17.49 32.76
C SER A 77 -7.30 18.34 31.50
N LEU A 78 -6.56 19.46 31.60
CA LEU A 78 -6.21 20.29 30.45
C LEU A 78 -5.20 19.57 29.55
N ALA A 79 -4.18 18.95 30.14
CA ALA A 79 -3.19 18.16 29.41
C ALA A 79 -3.83 16.98 28.66
N ILE A 80 -4.78 16.27 29.30
CA ILE A 80 -5.55 15.19 28.66
C ILE A 80 -6.34 15.72 27.46
N ARG A 81 -6.99 16.87 27.58
CA ARG A 81 -7.72 17.49 26.46
C ARG A 81 -6.78 17.82 25.30
N GLN A 82 -5.67 18.49 25.59
CA GLN A 82 -4.66 18.84 24.57
C GLN A 82 -4.06 17.59 23.89
N GLN A 83 -3.79 16.55 24.67
CA GLN A 83 -3.28 15.28 24.15
C GLN A 83 -4.33 14.55 23.31
N SER A 84 -5.60 14.59 23.71
CA SER A 84 -6.72 14.05 22.93
C SER A 84 -6.86 14.74 21.58
N ASP A 85 -6.77 16.07 21.55
CA ASP A 85 -6.78 16.83 20.29
C ASP A 85 -5.58 16.47 19.40
N SER A 86 -4.42 16.21 20.01
CA SER A 86 -3.23 15.72 19.28
C SER A 86 -3.45 14.34 18.66
N VAL A 87 -4.04 13.42 19.41
CA VAL A 87 -4.37 12.07 18.93
C VAL A 87 -5.36 12.14 17.76
N GLU A 88 -6.39 12.98 17.85
CA GLU A 88 -7.35 13.13 16.74
C GLU A 88 -6.70 13.74 15.50
N ARG A 89 -5.80 14.73 15.63
CA ARG A 89 -5.01 15.22 14.48
C ARG A 89 -4.15 14.12 13.85
N CYS A 90 -3.46 13.31 14.66
CA CYS A 90 -2.68 12.17 14.17
C CYS A 90 -3.58 11.13 13.49
N ARG A 91 -4.77 10.89 14.02
CA ARG A 91 -5.77 9.96 13.47
C ARG A 91 -6.27 10.42 12.10
N GLU A 92 -6.57 11.70 11.95
CA GLU A 92 -6.95 12.29 10.66
C GLU A 92 -5.82 12.17 9.64
N GLN A 93 -4.58 12.45 10.04
CA GLN A 93 -3.42 12.31 9.18
C GLN A 93 -3.20 10.85 8.75
N LEU A 94 -3.35 9.91 9.69
CA LEU A 94 -3.26 8.47 9.41
C LEU A 94 -4.33 8.03 8.39
N ARG A 95 -5.57 8.51 8.54
CA ARG A 95 -6.65 8.23 7.57
C ARG A 95 -6.32 8.74 6.17
N LYS A 96 -5.75 9.96 6.06
CA LYS A 96 -5.36 10.55 4.76
C LYS A 96 -4.27 9.74 4.09
N ILE A 97 -3.17 9.46 4.80
CA ILE A 97 -2.04 8.70 4.25
C ILE A 97 -2.46 7.26 3.92
N ARG A 98 -3.33 6.64 4.72
CA ARG A 98 -3.88 5.32 4.39
C ARG A 98 -4.60 5.32 3.05
N GLN A 99 -5.37 6.36 2.74
CA GLN A 99 -6.04 6.49 1.44
C GLN A 99 -5.03 6.68 0.30
N GLU A 100 -3.97 7.47 0.52
CA GLU A 100 -2.87 7.67 -0.45
C GLU A 100 -2.16 6.35 -0.75
N TRP A 101 -1.74 5.62 0.29
CA TRP A 101 -1.13 4.29 0.16
C TRP A 101 -2.05 3.30 -0.57
N MET A 102 -3.34 3.26 -0.22
CA MET A 102 -4.30 2.39 -0.90
C MET A 102 -4.44 2.70 -2.40
N LYS A 103 -4.41 3.99 -2.77
CA LYS A 103 -4.46 4.41 -4.18
C LYS A 103 -3.19 4.00 -4.92
N ALA A 104 -2.01 4.23 -4.34
CA ALA A 104 -0.73 3.83 -4.92
C ALA A 104 -0.68 2.31 -5.14
N ARG A 105 -1.09 1.54 -4.13
CA ARG A 105 -1.20 0.07 -4.20
C ARG A 105 -2.19 -0.40 -5.26
N GLN A 106 -3.34 0.25 -5.39
CA GLN A 106 -4.30 -0.07 -6.44
C GLN A 106 -3.72 0.19 -7.84
N HIS A 107 -2.96 1.29 -7.98
CA HIS A 107 -2.33 1.65 -9.24
C HIS A 107 -1.24 0.65 -9.67
N SER A 108 -0.30 0.31 -8.76
CA SER A 108 0.72 -0.72 -9.01
C SER A 108 0.06 -2.05 -9.44
N ARG A 109 -0.89 -2.55 -8.65
CA ARG A 109 -1.59 -3.80 -8.96
C ARG A 109 -2.36 -3.77 -10.28
N SER A 110 -2.85 -2.61 -10.70
CA SER A 110 -3.52 -2.45 -11.99
C SER A 110 -2.52 -2.49 -13.16
N MET A 111 -1.33 -1.92 -12.96
CA MET A 111 -0.24 -1.97 -13.93
C MET A 111 0.28 -3.40 -14.11
N ASP A 112 0.45 -4.15 -13.02
CA ASP A 112 0.82 -5.57 -13.04
C ASP A 112 -0.14 -6.38 -13.92
N GLN A 113 -1.45 -6.22 -13.68
CA GLN A 113 -2.49 -6.91 -14.44
C GLN A 113 -2.47 -6.53 -15.92
N LEU A 114 -2.20 -5.26 -16.24
CA LEU A 114 -2.10 -4.79 -17.62
C LEU A 114 -0.90 -5.43 -18.33
N ILE A 115 0.25 -5.51 -17.65
CA ILE A 115 1.47 -6.13 -18.19
C ILE A 115 1.26 -7.62 -18.43
N GLU A 116 0.61 -8.32 -17.51
CA GLU A 116 0.29 -9.74 -17.69
C GLU A 116 -0.65 -9.99 -18.87
N ARG A 117 -1.62 -9.10 -19.10
CA ARG A 117 -2.47 -9.14 -20.31
C ARG A 117 -1.64 -8.95 -21.58
N TYR A 118 -0.75 -7.96 -21.62
CA TYR A 118 0.13 -7.75 -22.77
C TYR A 118 1.05 -8.95 -23.02
N ARG A 119 1.62 -9.56 -21.98
CA ARG A 119 2.41 -10.78 -22.11
C ARG A 119 1.59 -11.94 -22.68
N ALA A 120 0.34 -12.09 -22.26
CA ALA A 120 -0.55 -13.13 -22.77
C ALA A 120 -0.89 -12.91 -24.26
N ASP A 121 -1.19 -11.67 -24.65
CA ASP A 121 -1.48 -11.32 -26.04
C ASP A 121 -0.25 -11.51 -26.94
N GLU A 122 0.93 -11.10 -26.48
CA GLU A 122 2.19 -11.30 -27.19
C GLU A 122 2.51 -12.79 -27.43
N ARG A 123 2.30 -13.64 -26.41
CA ARG A 123 2.46 -15.10 -26.56
C ARG A 123 1.49 -15.68 -27.58
N ARG A 124 0.24 -15.21 -27.61
CA ARG A 124 -0.76 -15.65 -28.60
C ARG A 124 -0.39 -15.20 -30.01
N ASP A 125 0.09 -13.98 -30.16
CA ASP A 125 0.56 -13.46 -31.46
C ASP A 125 1.76 -14.24 -31.98
N GLU A 126 2.72 -14.55 -31.11
CA GLU A 126 3.91 -15.34 -31.44
C GLU A 126 3.53 -16.76 -31.87
N ALA A 127 2.68 -17.45 -31.09
CA ALA A 127 2.18 -18.78 -31.45
C ALA A 127 1.42 -18.80 -32.79
N ARG A 128 0.62 -17.76 -33.08
CA ARG A 128 -0.08 -17.64 -34.37
C ARG A 128 0.90 -17.47 -35.54
N ARG A 129 1.97 -16.69 -35.36
CA ARG A 129 3.01 -16.52 -36.38
C ARG A 129 3.78 -17.81 -36.61
N GLU A 130 4.16 -18.51 -35.54
CA GLU A 130 4.86 -19.81 -35.64
C GLU A 130 4.03 -20.86 -36.36
N GLN A 131 2.74 -20.95 -36.04
CA GLN A 131 1.81 -21.85 -36.73
C GLN A 131 1.73 -21.54 -38.23
N SER A 132 1.55 -20.25 -38.59
CA SER A 132 1.49 -19.83 -40.00
C SER A 132 2.76 -20.20 -40.79
N VAL A 133 3.94 -20.01 -40.19
CA VAL A 133 5.21 -20.36 -40.83
C VAL A 133 5.35 -21.88 -40.98
N SER A 134 4.93 -22.66 -39.99
CA SER A 134 4.94 -24.12 -40.05
C SER A 134 4.02 -24.66 -41.15
N ASP A 135 2.81 -24.10 -41.26
CA ASP A 135 1.82 -24.50 -42.27
C ASP A 135 2.29 -24.15 -43.70
N GLU A 136 2.95 -23.02 -43.87
CA GLU A 136 3.53 -22.61 -45.16
C GLU A 136 4.66 -23.55 -45.59
N LEU A 137 5.60 -23.87 -44.68
CA LEU A 137 6.68 -24.83 -44.97
C LEU A 137 6.14 -26.23 -45.26
N SER A 138 5.11 -26.66 -44.54
CA SER A 138 4.46 -27.96 -44.76
C SER A 138 3.75 -28.02 -46.10
N SER A 139 3.04 -26.94 -46.48
CA SER A 139 2.38 -26.80 -47.78
C SER A 139 3.40 -26.82 -48.92
N GLN A 140 4.50 -26.09 -48.80
CA GLN A 140 5.59 -26.10 -49.79
C GLN A 140 6.17 -27.51 -49.95
N ARG A 141 6.50 -28.20 -48.84
CA ARG A 141 7.03 -29.58 -48.88
C ARG A 141 6.05 -30.55 -49.56
N PHE A 142 4.77 -30.44 -49.26
CA PHE A 142 3.73 -31.26 -49.89
C PHE A 142 3.66 -31.05 -51.40
N VAL A 143 3.70 -29.79 -51.87
CA VAL A 143 3.72 -29.46 -53.31
C VAL A 143 4.97 -30.04 -53.99
N TRP A 144 6.14 -29.95 -53.35
CA TRP A 144 7.39 -30.53 -53.87
C TRP A 144 7.33 -32.06 -53.99
N GLN A 145 6.83 -32.76 -52.97
CA GLN A 145 6.67 -34.22 -53.01
C GLN A 145 5.70 -34.66 -54.12
N ARG A 146 4.59 -33.94 -54.29
CA ARG A 146 3.58 -34.28 -55.31
C ARG A 146 4.12 -34.12 -56.74
N ARG A 147 4.98 -33.11 -56.98
CA ARG A 147 5.67 -32.96 -58.28
C ARG A 147 6.67 -34.08 -58.55
N GLN A 148 7.40 -34.56 -57.54
CA GLN A 148 8.34 -35.68 -57.71
C GLN A 148 7.64 -36.99 -58.06
N GLN A 149 6.46 -37.27 -57.51
CA GLN A 149 5.70 -38.49 -57.84
C GLN A 149 5.08 -38.45 -59.25
N GLN A 150 4.77 -37.27 -59.79
CA GLN A 150 4.21 -37.14 -61.14
C GLN A 150 5.26 -37.11 -62.26
N GLY A 151 6.55 -36.96 -61.94
CA GLY A 151 7.66 -36.99 -62.91
C GLY A 151 8.32 -38.37 -63.08
N LEU A 152 7.80 -39.42 -62.42
CA LEU A 152 8.31 -40.80 -62.46
C LEU A 152 7.32 -41.79 -63.13
N SER A 153 6.38 -41.28 -63.93
CA SER A 153 5.59 -42.05 -64.92
C SER A 153 5.86 -41.51 -66.31
#